data_AF-A0A4P7D5Z9-F1
#
_entry.id   AF-A0A4P7D5Z9-F1
#
_cell.length_a   1.000
_cell.length_b   1.000
_cell.length_c   1.000
_cell.angle_alpha   90.00
_cell.angle_beta   90.00
_cell.angle_gamma   90.00
#
_symmetry.space_group_name_H-M   'P 1'
#
loop_
_entity.id
_entity.type
_entity.pdbx_description
1 polymer ?
#
loop_
_entity_poly.entity_id
_entity_poly.type
_entity_poly.pdbx_seq_one_letter_code
_entity_poly.pdbx_strand_id
1 'polypeptide(L)' 'MPKVRVQQFHETDDEFHELGGLQVIDLTEAELAALQDHDGEITWLESRRGYFGLADEEYAKE' A
#
# COMPACT_ATOMS: atom_id res chain seq x y z
N MET A 1 13.09 -6.89 6.01
CA MET A 1 11.92 -6.47 5.19
C MET A 1 10.71 -7.18 5.77
N PRO A 2 9.77 -6.46 6.41
CA PRO A 2 8.55 -7.06 6.93
C PRO A 2 7.64 -7.55 5.78
N LYS A 3 6.96 -8.67 6.03
CA LYS A 3 5.90 -9.16 5.15
C LYS A 3 4.59 -8.51 5.56
N VAL A 4 4.01 -7.74 4.66
CA VAL A 4 2.81 -6.94 4.92
C VAL A 4 1.76 -7.27 3.88
N ARG A 5 0.50 -7.35 4.31
CA ARG A 5 -0.62 -7.51 3.40
C ARG A 5 -1.04 -6.15 2.85
N VAL A 6 -1.07 -6.04 1.54
CA VAL A 6 -1.44 -4.81 0.82
C VAL A 6 -2.50 -5.10 -0.22
N GLN A 7 -3.23 -4.04 -0.60
CA GLN A 7 -4.03 -4.00 -1.82
C GLN A 7 -3.30 -3.12 -2.84
N GLN A 8 -3.19 -3.57 -4.08
CA GLN A 8 -2.68 -2.75 -5.18
C GLN A 8 -3.85 -2.03 -5.86
N PHE A 9 -3.61 -0.81 -6.35
CA PHE A 9 -4.62 0.00 -7.03
C PHE A 9 -4.12 0.53 -8.38
N HIS A 10 -5.07 0.81 -9.26
CA HIS A 10 -4.92 1.60 -10.47
C HIS A 10 -5.79 2.85 -10.34
N GLU A 11 -5.19 4.01 -10.54
CA GLU A 11 -5.88 5.29 -10.61
C GLU A 11 -6.42 5.53 -12.03
N THR A 12 -7.69 5.88 -12.11
CA THR A 12 -8.35 6.43 -13.31
C THR A 12 -8.72 7.89 -13.05
N ASP A 13 -9.29 8.60 -14.03
CA ASP A 13 -9.54 10.05 -13.96
C ASP A 13 -10.32 10.53 -12.71
N ASP A 14 -11.11 9.67 -12.06
CA ASP A 14 -11.90 10.03 -10.87
C ASP A 14 -11.79 9.04 -9.69
N GLU A 15 -11.22 7.84 -9.87
CA GLU A 15 -11.28 6.79 -8.84
C GLU A 15 -10.07 5.84 -8.84
N PHE A 16 -9.78 5.28 -7.65
CA PHE A 16 -8.87 4.14 -7.48
C PHE A 16 -9.63 2.81 -7.60
N HIS A 17 -9.12 1.93 -8.44
CA HIS A 17 -9.65 0.57 -8.61
C HIS A 17 -8.65 -0.47 -8.13
N GLU A 18 -9.12 -1.45 -7.37
CA GLU A 18 -8.32 -2.58 -6.91
C GLU A 18 -7.77 -3.38 -8.09
N LEU A 19 -6.45 -3.59 -8.10
CA LEU A 19 -5.77 -4.47 -9.03
C LEU A 19 -5.60 -5.85 -8.40
N GLY A 20 -6.42 -6.80 -8.84
CA GLY A 20 -6.40 -8.15 -8.29
C GLY A 20 -6.83 -8.18 -6.83
N GLY A 21 -6.46 -9.23 -6.10
CA GLY A 21 -6.76 -9.37 -4.68
C GLY A 21 -5.57 -9.00 -3.78
N LEU A 22 -5.83 -9.02 -2.48
CA LEU A 22 -4.84 -8.80 -1.42
C LEU A 22 -3.58 -9.64 -1.60
N GLN A 23 -2.42 -9.00 -1.50
CA GLN A 23 -1.11 -9.61 -1.68
C GLN A 23 -0.28 -9.48 -0.41
N VAL A 24 0.48 -10.51 -0.07
CA VAL A 24 1.50 -10.43 0.98
C VAL A 24 2.84 -10.19 0.30
N ILE A 25 3.44 -9.04 0.54
CA ILE A 25 4.70 -8.60 -0.07
C ILE A 25 5.72 -8.24 1.00
N ASP A 26 7.00 -8.45 0.69
CA ASP A 26 8.10 -7.90 1.49
C ASP A 26 8.25 -6.41 1.17
N LEU A 27 7.99 -5.53 2.15
CA LEU A 27 8.23 -4.09 2.04
C LEU A 27 9.61 -3.73 2.60
N THR A 28 10.25 -2.74 2.00
CA THR A 28 11.39 -2.05 2.64
C THR A 28 10.87 -1.16 3.77
N GLU A 29 11.76 -0.75 4.68
CA GLU A 29 11.38 0.17 5.77
C GLU A 29 10.88 1.52 5.24
N ALA A 30 11.44 2.00 4.13
CA ALA A 30 11.01 3.25 3.50
C ALA A 30 9.61 3.14 2.88
N GLU A 31 9.30 2.02 2.21
CA GLU A 31 7.97 1.80 1.64
C GLU A 31 6.91 1.62 2.72
N LEU A 32 7.23 0.88 3.79
CA LEU A 32 6.32 0.74 4.92
C LEU A 32 6.09 2.09 5.60
N ALA A 33 7.15 2.86 5.86
CA ALA A 33 7.01 4.19 6.43
C ALA A 33 6.14 5.11 5.56
N ALA A 34 6.29 5.07 4.23
CA ALA A 34 5.45 5.83 3.31
C ALA A 34 3.98 5.42 3.39
N LEU A 35 3.66 4.13 3.50
CA LEU A 35 2.26 3.69 3.67
C LEU A 35 1.69 4.07 5.05
N GLN A 36 2.52 4.06 6.09
CA GLN A 36 2.12 4.40 7.46
C GLN A 36 1.96 5.90 7.69
N ASP A 37 2.72 6.74 6.98
CA ASP A 37 2.62 8.20 7.07
C ASP A 37 1.30 8.74 6.52
N HIS A 38 0.67 7.95 5.66
CA HIS A 38 -0.65 8.21 5.07
C HIS A 38 -1.76 7.40 5.75
N ASP A 39 -1.57 6.98 7.01
CA ASP A 39 -2.59 6.24 7.79
C ASP A 39 -3.17 4.99 7.08
N GLY A 40 -2.37 4.34 6.21
CA GLY A 40 -2.82 3.19 5.43
C GLY A 40 -3.69 3.51 4.21
N GLU A 41 -3.87 4.80 3.89
CA GLU A 41 -4.48 5.25 2.62
C GLU A 41 -3.67 4.80 1.39
N ILE A 42 -4.26 5.01 0.22
CA ILE A 42 -3.66 4.61 -1.06
C ILE A 42 -2.46 5.53 -1.35
N THR A 43 -1.25 4.98 -1.25
CA THR A 43 0.01 5.70 -1.45
C THR A 43 0.77 5.18 -2.66
N TRP A 44 1.35 6.09 -3.43
CA TRP A 44 2.25 5.74 -4.52
C TRP A 44 3.63 5.31 -4.01
N LEU A 45 4.07 4.11 -4.40
CA LEU A 45 5.40 3.60 -4.08
C LEU A 45 6.32 3.68 -5.31
N GLU A 46 7.23 4.65 -5.31
CA GLU A 46 8.19 4.93 -6.40
C GLU A 46 8.99 3.70 -6.85
N SER A 47 9.53 2.93 -5.89
CA SER A 47 10.30 1.70 -6.12
C SER A 47 9.52 0.62 -6.86
N ARG A 48 8.19 0.62 -6.73
CA ARG A 48 7.27 -0.37 -7.32
C ARG A 48 6.49 0.17 -8.51
N ARG A 49 6.50 1.49 -8.70
CA ARG A 49 5.76 2.21 -9.74
C ARG A 49 4.27 1.86 -9.73
N GLY A 50 3.66 1.92 -8.54
CA GLY A 50 2.25 1.58 -8.35
C GLY A 50 1.67 2.16 -7.07
N TYR A 51 0.34 2.19 -7.00
CA TYR A 51 -0.43 2.58 -5.81
C TYR A 51 -0.72 1.38 -4.93
N PHE A 52 -0.54 1.55 -3.62
CA PHE A 52 -0.73 0.50 -2.63
C PHE A 52 -1.41 1.07 -1.40
N GLY A 53 -2.25 0.28 -0.74
CA GLY A 53 -2.82 0.56 0.58
C GLY A 53 -2.54 -0.58 1.54
N LEU A 54 -2.43 -0.28 2.83
CA LEU A 54 -2.30 -1.30 3.87
C LEU A 54 -3.65 -2.00 4.06
N ALA A 55 -3.64 -3.33 4.08
CA ALA A 55 -4.87 -4.11 4.26
C ALA A 55 -5.09 -4.53 5.72
N ASP A 56 -4.03 -4.55 6.53
CA ASP A 56 -4.11 -4.91 7.94
C ASP A 56 -4.04 -3.63 8.79
N GLU A 57 -5.06 -3.43 9.64
CA GLU A 57 -5.14 -2.34 10.62
C GLU A 57 -3.99 -2.36 11.64
N GLU A 58 -3.28 -3.49 11.80
CA GLU A 58 -2.09 -3.58 12.67
C GLU A 58 -0.92 -2.69 12.18
N TYR A 59 -0.89 -2.36 10.89
CA TYR A 59 0.13 -1.49 10.31
C TYR A 59 -0.37 -0.07 10.05
N ALA A 60 -1.67 0.16 9.94
CA ALA A 60 -2.25 1.51 10.00
C ALA A 60 -2.16 2.01 11.45
N LYS A 61 -1.60 3.20 11.70
CA LYS A 61 -1.37 3.63 13.08
C LYS A 61 -2.69 3.75 13.86
N GLU A 62 -2.65 3.39 15.15
CA GLU A 62 -3.57 3.91 16.17
C GLU A 62 -3.48 5.44 16.29
#